data_AF-A0A950B3F6-F1
#
_entry.id   AF-A0A950B3F6-F1
#
_cell.length_a   1.000
_cell.length_b   1.000
_cell.length_c   1.000
_cell.angle_alpha   90.00
_cell.angle_beta   90.00
_cell.angle_gamma   90.00
#
_symmetry.space_group_name_H-M   'P 1'
#
loop_
_entity.id
_entity.type
_entity.pdbx_description
1 polymer ?
#
loop_
_entity_poly.entity_id
_entity_poly.type
_entity_poly.pdbx_seq_one_letter_code
_entity_poly.pdbx_strand_id
1 'polypeptide(L)'
;MSLIPLSLWLPLSVTACTLLVLAAVAWLWRGALRIPAASRDGRNMRVMAALASLGLLLWLGYGLFKGYAALWQADALRLLALGPLLVQMPLIVGGLAWACALLLGRLMAMHKP
;
A
#
# COMPACT_ATOMS: atom_id res chain seq x y z
N MET A 1 -4.41 -6.59 28.75
CA MET A 1 -3.22 -6.14 28.00
C MET A 1 -3.04 -7.09 26.82
N SER A 2 -2.90 -6.58 25.59
CA SER A 2 -2.96 -7.36 24.35
C SER A 2 -1.93 -8.50 24.29
N LEU A 3 -2.43 -9.72 24.07
CA LEU A 3 -1.71 -11.02 24.07
C LEU A 3 -0.87 -11.28 22.80
N ILE A 4 -0.29 -10.26 22.18
CA ILE A 4 0.56 -10.45 20.99
C ILE A 4 2.03 -10.30 21.43
N PRO A 5 2.85 -11.37 21.33
CA PRO A 5 4.28 -11.31 21.60
C PRO A 5 4.94 -10.17 20.83
N LEU A 6 5.87 -9.43 21.46
CA LEU A 6 6.61 -8.33 20.82
C LEU A 6 7.31 -8.76 19.52
N SER A 7 7.78 -10.01 19.46
CA SER A 7 8.37 -10.61 18.27
C SER A 7 7.40 -10.70 17.08
N LEU A 8 6.09 -10.69 17.30
CA LEU A 8 5.08 -10.77 16.25
C LEU A 8 4.61 -9.38 15.77
N TRP A 9 4.85 -8.30 16.50
CA TRP A 9 4.37 -6.97 16.11
C TRP A 9 5.00 -6.47 14.81
N LEU A 10 6.30 -6.66 14.65
CA LEU A 10 7.02 -6.26 13.45
C LEU A 10 6.55 -7.03 12.19
N PRO A 11 6.50 -8.38 12.18
CA PRO A 11 5.99 -9.11 11.02
C PRO A 11 4.51 -8.81 10.76
N LEU A 12 3.66 -8.71 11.79
CA LEU A 12 2.25 -8.37 11.61
C LEU A 12 2.08 -6.97 10.99
N SER A 13 2.87 -5.99 11.44
CA SER A 13 2.89 -4.65 10.87
C SER A 13 3.30 -4.68 9.39
N VAL A 14 4.38 -5.39 9.05
CA VAL A 14 4.85 -5.53 7.66
C VAL A 14 3.78 -6.21 6.78
N THR A 15 3.14 -7.26 7.30
CA THR A 15 2.04 -7.94 6.61
C THR A 15 0.85 -7.00 6.38
N ALA A 16 0.42 -6.27 7.41
CA ALA A 16 -0.68 -5.30 7.29
C ALA A 16 -0.37 -4.23 6.24
N CYS A 17 0.84 -3.66 6.27
CA CYS A 17 1.29 -2.66 5.30
C CYS A 17 1.23 -3.21 3.87
N THR A 18 1.80 -4.40 3.66
CA THR A 18 1.82 -5.07 2.35
C THR A 18 0.40 -5.35 1.84
N LEU A 19 -0.47 -5.90 2.70
CA LEU A 19 -1.86 -6.21 2.34
C LEU A 19 -2.65 -4.96 1.96
N LEU A 20 -2.46 -3.84 2.66
CA LEU A 20 -3.13 -2.58 2.33
C LEU A 20 -2.74 -2.06 0.95
N VAL A 21 -1.43 -2.10 0.62
CA VAL A 21 -0.94 -1.68 -0.69
C VAL A 21 -1.46 -2.62 -1.79
N LEU A 22 -1.40 -3.94 -1.58
CA LEU A 22 -1.93 -4.91 -2.55
C LEU A 22 -3.44 -4.76 -2.74
N ALA A 23 -4.19 -4.45 -1.68
CA ALA A 23 -5.62 -4.17 -1.77
C ALA A 23 -5.90 -2.92 -2.62
N ALA A 24 -5.11 -1.85 -2.45
CA ALA A 24 -5.22 -0.63 -3.26
C ALA A 24 -4.91 -0.90 -4.75
N VAL A 25 -3.84 -1.66 -5.02
CA VAL A 25 -3.48 -2.11 -6.38
C VAL A 25 -4.60 -2.94 -7.00
N ALA A 26 -5.14 -3.92 -6.26
CA ALA A 26 -6.24 -4.76 -6.74
C ALA A 26 -7.52 -3.96 -6.99
N TRP A 27 -7.77 -2.91 -6.20
CA TRP A 27 -8.90 -2.01 -6.40
C TRP A 27 -8.75 -1.16 -7.68
N LEU A 28 -7.55 -0.61 -7.92
CA LEU A 28 -7.23 0.11 -9.16
C LEU A 28 -7.41 -0.75 -10.40
N TRP A 29 -6.87 -1.97 -10.39
CA TRP A 29 -7.00 -2.90 -11.52
C TRP A 29 -8.44 -3.34 -11.74
N ARG A 30 -9.21 -3.59 -10.67
CA ARG A 30 -10.66 -3.85 -10.79
C ARG A 30 -11.40 -2.68 -11.45
N GLY A 31 -11.00 -1.44 -11.19
CA GLY A 31 -11.52 -0.25 -11.87
C GLY A 31 -11.16 -0.23 -13.36
N ALA A 32 -9.88 -0.37 -13.69
CA ALA A 32 -9.38 -0.32 -15.06
C ALA A 32 -9.93 -1.45 -15.95
N LEU A 33 -10.12 -2.66 -15.40
CA LEU A 33 -10.64 -3.81 -16.14
C LEU A 33 -12.13 -3.71 -16.49
N ARG A 34 -12.89 -2.80 -15.86
CA ARG A 34 -14.29 -2.54 -16.22
C ARG A 34 -14.43 -1.79 -17.56
N ILE A 35 -13.34 -1.23 -18.08
CA ILE A 35 -13.35 -0.48 -19.35
C ILE A 35 -12.90 -1.43 -20.48
N PRO A 36 -13.61 -1.49 -21.62
CA PRO A 36 -13.29 -2.39 -22.73
C PRO A 36 -11.85 -2.21 -23.24
N ALA A 37 -11.13 -3.32 -23.39
CA ALA A 37 -9.73 -3.34 -23.86
C ALA A 37 -9.50 -2.66 -25.22
N ALA A 38 -10.50 -2.81 -26.10
CA ALA A 38 -10.41 -2.40 -27.49
C ALA A 38 -10.50 -0.87 -27.67
N SER A 39 -11.03 -0.15 -26.66
CA SER A 39 -11.09 1.31 -26.72
C SER A 39 -9.74 1.94 -26.39
N ARG A 40 -9.48 3.12 -26.97
CA ARG A 40 -8.30 3.93 -26.63
C ARG A 40 -8.25 4.23 -25.13
N ASP A 41 -9.40 4.51 -24.54
CA ASP A 41 -9.54 4.78 -23.11
C ASP A 41 -9.22 3.54 -22.26
N GLY A 42 -9.67 2.35 -22.65
CA GLY A 42 -9.35 1.11 -21.94
C GLY A 42 -7.85 0.81 -21.92
N ARG A 43 -7.14 1.09 -23.02
CA ARG A 43 -5.67 0.98 -23.06
C ARG A 43 -5.01 2.00 -22.13
N ASN A 44 -5.41 3.27 -22.22
CA ASN A 44 -4.85 4.34 -21.37
C ASN A 44 -5.09 4.06 -19.87
N MET A 45 -6.27 3.56 -19.51
CA MET A 45 -6.64 3.28 -18.12
C MET A 45 -5.83 2.13 -17.53
N ARG A 46 -5.47 1.12 -18.33
CA ARG A 46 -4.57 0.04 -17.92
C ARG A 46 -3.13 0.51 -17.78
N VAL A 47 -2.67 1.40 -18.66
CA VAL A 47 -1.35 2.03 -18.53
C VAL A 47 -1.28 2.86 -17.24
N MET A 48 -2.29 3.68 -16.96
CA MET A 48 -2.37 4.44 -15.71
C MET A 48 -2.41 3.54 -14.48
N ALA A 49 -3.23 2.48 -14.51
CA ALA A 49 -3.27 1.50 -13.42
C ALA A 49 -1.93 0.78 -13.22
N ALA A 50 -1.22 0.44 -14.30
CA ALA A 50 0.09 -0.18 -14.23
C ALA A 50 1.15 0.75 -13.63
N LEU A 51 1.24 2.00 -14.11
CA LEU A 51 2.16 3.01 -13.60
C LEU A 51 1.89 3.33 -12.12
N ALA A 52 0.61 3.50 -11.76
CA ALA A 52 0.20 3.69 -10.37
C ALA A 52 0.59 2.50 -9.49
N SER A 53 0.33 1.27 -9.97
CA SER A 53 0.70 0.06 -9.23
C SER A 53 2.21 -0.05 -9.03
N LEU A 54 3.00 0.24 -10.07
CA LEU A 54 4.46 0.30 -9.97
C LEU A 54 4.92 1.32 -8.93
N GLY A 55 4.37 2.53 -8.96
CA GLY A 55 4.67 3.57 -7.97
C GLY A 55 4.34 3.12 -6.54
N LEU A 56 3.17 2.51 -6.34
CA LEU A 56 2.75 1.99 -5.03
C LEU A 56 3.67 0.86 -4.54
N LEU A 57 4.06 -0.05 -5.42
CA LEU A 57 4.96 -1.16 -5.08
C LEU A 57 6.38 -0.68 -4.80
N LEU A 58 6.88 0.30 -5.56
CA LEU A 58 8.18 0.94 -5.30
C LEU A 58 8.17 1.67 -3.95
N TRP A 59 7.08 2.38 -3.64
CA TRP A 59 6.92 3.04 -2.34
C TRP A 59 6.85 2.05 -1.18
N LEU A 60 6.12 0.94 -1.36
CA LEU A 60 6.13 -0.16 -0.40
C LEU A 60 7.54 -0.71 -0.20
N GLY A 61 8.25 -1.01 -1.30
CA GLY A 61 9.64 -1.49 -1.25
C GLY A 61 10.56 -0.52 -0.51
N TYR A 62 10.41 0.79 -0.77
CA TYR A 62 11.13 1.83 -0.05
C TYR A 62 10.79 1.83 1.46
N GLY A 63 9.51 1.77 1.82
CA GLY A 63 9.06 1.70 3.21
C GLY A 63 9.57 0.47 3.95
N LEU A 64 9.61 -0.69 3.26
CA LEU A 64 10.18 -1.92 3.79
C LEU A 64 11.70 -1.80 4.00
N PHE A 65 12.41 -1.29 2.99
CA PHE A 65 13.87 -1.23 3.02
C PHE A 65 14.43 -0.14 3.93
N LYS A 66 13.80 1.05 3.99
CA LYS A 66 14.28 2.17 4.81
C LYS A 66 13.56 2.30 6.15
N GLY A 67 12.26 2.05 6.19
CA GLY A 67 11.48 2.13 7.42
C GLY A 67 11.64 0.89 8.29
N TYR A 68 11.21 -0.26 7.76
CA TYR A 68 11.15 -1.51 8.54
C TYR A 68 12.51 -2.18 8.76
N ALA A 69 13.48 -2.02 7.86
CA ALA A 69 14.81 -2.61 8.07
C ALA A 69 15.50 -2.08 9.34
N ALA A 70 15.35 -0.80 9.66
CA ALA A 70 15.90 -0.21 10.89
C ALA A 70 15.22 -0.78 12.14
N LEU A 71 13.93 -1.11 12.05
CA LEU A 71 13.17 -1.74 13.13
C LEU A 71 13.59 -3.19 13.35
N TRP A 72 13.98 -3.90 12.29
CA TRP A 72 14.42 -5.29 12.36
C TRP A 72 15.76 -5.48 13.08
N GLN A 73 16.61 -4.44 13.05
CA GLN A 73 17.93 -4.44 13.70
C GLN A 73 17.87 -3.93 15.15
N ALA A 74 16.70 -3.53 15.63
CA ALA A 74 16.55 -2.89 16.94
C ALA A 74 16.38 -3.91 18.08
N ASP A 75 16.99 -3.62 19.24
CA ASP A 75 16.83 -4.40 20.47
C ASP A 75 15.39 -4.39 21.02
N ALA A 76 15.04 -5.38 21.84
CA ALA A 76 13.70 -5.55 22.41
C ALA A 76 13.15 -4.32 23.17
N LEU A 77 14.01 -3.59 23.90
CA LEU A 77 13.64 -2.34 24.59
C LEU A 77 13.31 -1.21 23.61
N ARG A 78 14.04 -1.14 22.49
CA ARG A 78 13.75 -0.19 21.41
C ARG A 78 12.44 -0.55 20.70
N LEU A 79 12.19 -1.84 20.43
CA LEU A 79 10.92 -2.30 19.85
C LEU A 79 9.72 -1.96 20.73
N LEU A 80 9.86 -2.08 22.05
CA LEU A 80 8.82 -1.67 23.00
C LEU A 80 8.51 -0.16 22.90
N ALA A 81 9.53 0.68 22.80
CA ALA A 81 9.37 2.13 22.63
C ALA A 81 8.71 2.51 21.29
N LEU A 82 8.77 1.64 20.28
CA LEU A 82 8.26 1.87 18.94
C LEU A 82 6.85 1.31 18.72
N GLY A 83 6.20 0.74 19.74
CA GLY A 83 4.81 0.24 19.66
C GLY A 83 3.84 1.15 18.89
N PRO A 84 3.80 2.48 19.18
CA PRO A 84 2.99 3.42 18.40
C PRO A 84 3.41 3.53 16.93
N LEU A 85 4.73 3.57 16.67
CA LEU A 85 5.28 3.68 15.31
C LEU A 85 4.99 2.45 14.47
N LEU A 86 5.03 1.25 15.07
CA LEU A 86 4.69 -0.02 14.42
C LEU A 86 3.24 -0.06 13.96
N VAL A 87 2.32 0.62 14.66
CA VAL A 87 0.93 0.77 14.24
C VAL A 87 0.76 1.87 13.20
N GLN A 88 1.52 2.96 13.32
CA GLN A 88 1.40 4.12 12.44
C GLN A 88 1.98 3.88 11.04
N MET A 89 3.09 3.15 10.91
CA MET A 89 3.73 2.93 9.60
C MET A 89 2.83 2.24 8.57
N PRO A 90 2.13 1.12 8.89
CA PRO A 90 1.17 0.52 7.97
C PRO A 90 0.05 1.48 7.58
N LEU A 91 -0.43 2.29 8.53
CA LEU A 91 -1.53 3.23 8.30
C LEU A 91 -1.10 4.40 7.40
N ILE A 92 0.12 4.91 7.57
CA ILE A 92 0.66 5.99 6.73
C ILE A 92 0.89 5.47 5.31
N VAL A 93 1.60 4.35 5.17
CA VAL A 93 1.91 3.77 3.84
C VAL A 93 0.63 3.31 3.14
N GLY A 94 -0.21 2.55 3.84
CA GLY A 94 -1.48 2.07 3.32
C GLY A 94 -2.48 3.20 3.06
N GLY A 95 -2.53 4.22 3.92
CA GLY A 95 -3.38 5.40 3.75
C GLY A 95 -2.99 6.25 2.55
N LEU A 96 -1.69 6.48 2.34
CA LEU A 96 -1.19 7.13 1.12
C LEU A 96 -1.52 6.29 -0.12
N ALA A 97 -1.34 4.96 -0.05
CA ALA A 97 -1.67 4.07 -1.14
C ALA A 97 -3.16 4.12 -1.51
N TRP A 98 -4.04 4.14 -0.49
CA TRP A 98 -5.47 4.30 -0.66
C TRP A 98 -5.86 5.68 -1.20
N ALA A 99 -5.24 6.76 -0.72
CA ALA A 99 -5.50 8.10 -1.22
C ALA A 99 -5.14 8.23 -2.71
N CYS A 100 -3.95 7.76 -3.09
CA CYS A 100 -3.52 7.68 -4.49
C CYS A 100 -4.50 6.85 -5.32
N ALA A 101 -4.87 5.66 -4.81
CA ALA A 101 -5.84 4.81 -5.48
C ALA A 101 -7.17 5.55 -5.69
N LEU A 102 -7.76 6.13 -4.65
CA LEU A 102 -9.03 6.86 -4.70
C LEU A 102 -8.99 8.03 -5.71
N LEU A 103 -7.91 8.81 -5.73
CA LEU A 103 -7.72 9.91 -6.68
C LEU A 103 -7.70 9.39 -8.12
N LEU A 104 -6.94 8.33 -8.38
CA LEU A 104 -6.91 7.66 -9.69
C LEU A 104 -8.27 7.07 -10.05
N GLY A 105 -8.95 6.41 -9.13
CA GLY A 105 -10.30 5.87 -9.34
C GLY A 105 -11.32 6.96 -9.67
N ARG A 106 -11.21 8.14 -9.07
CA ARG A 106 -12.03 9.31 -9.40
C ARG A 106 -11.73 9.82 -10.81
N LEU A 107 -10.44 9.94 -11.18
CA LEU A 107 -10.03 10.32 -12.54
C LEU A 107 -10.56 9.32 -13.60
N MET A 108 -10.51 8.02 -13.30
CA MET A 108 -11.05 6.97 -14.14
C MET A 108 -12.58 7.08 -14.30
N ALA A 109 -13.30 7.43 -13.22
CA ALA A 109 -14.75 7.58 -13.26
C ALA A 109 -15.20 8.82 -14.06
N MET A 110 -14.42 9.90 -14.07
CA MET A 110 -14.70 11.11 -14.85
C MET A 110 -14.45 10.94 -16.35
N HIS A 111 -13.67 9.95 -16.76
CA HIS A 111 -13.44 9.59 -18.18
C HIS A 111 -14.51 8.66 -18.75
N LYS A 112 -15.59 8.37 -18.03
CA LYS A 112 -16.76 7.72 -18.62
C LYS A 112 -17.40 8.70 -19.63
N PRO A 113 -17.55 8.32 -20.91
CA PRO A 113 -18.36 9.08 -21.85
C PRO A 113 -19.84 9.08 -21.42
#